data_AF-A0A351CHP7-F1
#
_entry.id   AF-A0A351CHP7-F1
#
_cell.length_a   1.000
_cell.length_b   1.000
_cell.length_c   1.000
_cell.angle_alpha   90.00
_cell.angle_beta   90.00
_cell.angle_gamma   90.00
#
_symmetry.space_group_name_H-M   'P 1'
#
loop_
_entity.id
_entity.type
_entity.pdbx_description
1 polymer ?
#
loop_
_entity_poly.entity_id
_entity_poly.type
_entity_poly.pdbx_seq_one_letter_code
_entity_poly.pdbx_strand_id
1 'polypeptide(L)'
;MRIETVGVATSYLYIPDIEPIRGDLRAADITPILPKSDKPSTLWDIVSPAKSPFDDLFNILNNIVATKIVLIQLNNTVSIDADSGADYESYLQFPNSKLQALASTIVSPSDTDDAKMYKIEQWVINNIKYVSDIEQYHRSELWALPTMTVESKQGDCEDGAFLIHSLALHADVDPERLRTYGGIVVIQDGASIGGHAWTAYQREIDNEWIVLDWSYWVKDSPLAEREPMSEDLKYIDDYFFVQATKTVETPYSNRVRFAAISSSFFLNTTA
;
A
#
# COMPACT_ATOMS: atom_id res chain seq x y z
N MET A 1 39.23 46.86 -31.95
CA MET A 1 37.84 46.95 -32.45
C MET A 1 37.29 45.52 -32.37
N ARG A 2 36.87 45.10 -31.17
CA ARG A 2 35.48 45.02 -30.65
C ARG A 2 34.61 44.04 -31.47
N ILE A 3 34.51 42.78 -31.00
CA ILE A 3 33.32 42.10 -30.38
C ILE A 3 32.17 41.99 -31.40
N GLU A 4 31.64 40.80 -31.72
CA GLU A 4 30.47 40.25 -31.01
C GLU A 4 30.32 38.72 -31.13
N THR A 5 30.17 38.10 -29.96
CA THR A 5 29.63 36.76 -29.69
C THR A 5 28.12 36.79 -29.77
N VAL A 6 27.52 35.81 -30.44
CA VAL A 6 26.06 35.62 -30.52
C VAL A 6 25.59 34.92 -29.25
N GLY A 7 24.90 35.67 -28.38
CA GLY A 7 24.21 35.16 -27.20
C GLY A 7 22.81 34.66 -27.55
N VAL A 8 22.46 33.47 -27.05
CA VAL A 8 21.10 32.91 -27.13
C VAL A 8 20.30 33.47 -25.97
N ALA A 9 19.20 34.17 -26.27
CA ALA A 9 18.29 34.72 -25.28
C ALA A 9 17.50 33.60 -24.59
N THR A 10 17.63 33.50 -23.26
CA THR A 10 16.69 32.77 -22.41
C THR A 10 15.77 33.80 -21.74
N SER A 11 14.48 33.76 -22.08
CA SER A 11 13.45 34.56 -21.41
C SER A 11 13.11 33.90 -20.07
N TYR A 12 13.48 34.55 -18.96
CA TYR A 12 13.00 34.19 -17.63
C TYR A 12 11.56 34.70 -17.46
N LEU A 13 10.63 33.80 -17.17
CA LEU A 13 9.29 34.17 -16.68
C LEU A 13 9.43 34.62 -15.22
N TYR A 14 9.12 35.89 -14.96
CA TYR A 14 9.00 36.46 -13.62
C TYR A 14 7.67 36.01 -13.01
N ILE A 15 7.70 35.22 -11.93
CA ILE A 15 6.54 34.92 -11.09
C ILE A 15 6.67 35.81 -9.84
N PRO A 16 5.73 36.71 -9.55
CA PRO A 16 5.80 37.56 -8.36
C PRO A 16 5.58 36.73 -7.09
N ASP A 17 6.29 37.12 -6.03
CA ASP A 17 6.21 36.55 -4.69
C ASP A 17 4.76 36.57 -4.16
N ILE A 18 4.21 35.40 -3.86
CA ILE A 18 2.95 35.25 -3.14
C ILE A 18 3.29 35.22 -1.64
N GLU A 19 2.91 36.27 -0.91
CA GLU A 19 3.03 36.29 0.55
C GLU A 19 2.24 35.12 1.17
N PRO A 20 2.75 34.49 2.25
CA PRO A 20 2.04 33.42 2.93
C PRO A 20 0.82 34.01 3.66
N ILE A 21 -0.37 33.60 3.22
CA ILE A 21 -1.62 33.86 3.95
C ILE A 21 -1.52 33.16 5.31
N ARG A 22 -1.20 33.93 6.35
CA ARG A 22 -1.41 33.52 7.75
C ARG A 22 -2.90 33.57 8.06
N GLY A 23 -3.61 32.54 7.63
CA GLY A 23 -4.97 32.24 8.04
C GLY A 23 -4.96 31.16 9.12
N ASP A 24 -5.61 31.45 10.26
CA ASP A 24 -5.87 30.52 11.36
C ASP A 24 -6.60 29.27 10.83
N LEU A 25 -5.87 28.16 10.65
CA LEU A 25 -6.40 26.87 10.20
C LEU A 25 -7.14 26.20 11.36
N ARG A 26 -8.27 26.78 11.76
CA ARG A 26 -9.33 25.97 12.38
C ARG A 26 -9.86 25.07 11.27
N ALA A 27 -9.53 23.79 11.35
CA ALA A 27 -9.97 22.74 10.44
C ALA A 27 -11.41 23.01 9.98
N ALA A 28 -11.57 23.30 8.69
CA ALA A 28 -12.88 23.32 8.08
C ALA A 28 -13.42 21.89 8.18
N ASP A 29 -14.43 21.70 9.01
CA ASP A 29 -15.14 20.44 9.14
C ASP A 29 -15.91 20.20 7.83
N ILE A 30 -15.27 19.49 6.90
CA ILE A 30 -15.79 19.14 5.57
C ILE A 30 -16.66 17.87 5.58
N THR A 31 -16.85 17.25 6.76
CA THR A 31 -17.73 16.10 6.97
C THR A 31 -19.16 16.27 6.39
N PRO A 32 -19.76 17.47 6.29
CA PRO A 32 -21.11 17.62 5.74
C PRO A 32 -21.21 17.45 4.20
N ILE A 33 -20.10 17.42 3.47
CA ILE A 33 -20.09 17.41 1.99
C ILE A 33 -19.92 15.99 1.43
N LEU A 34 -19.50 15.02 2.25
CA LEU A 34 -19.36 13.63 1.82
C LEU A 34 -20.72 12.91 1.95
N PRO A 35 -21.25 12.30 0.87
CA PRO A 35 -22.46 11.51 0.98
C PRO A 35 -22.23 10.37 1.97
N LYS A 36 -23.21 10.12 2.86
CA LYS A 36 -23.25 8.89 3.66
C LYS A 36 -23.46 7.72 2.69
N SER A 37 -22.37 7.13 2.23
CA SER A 37 -22.37 5.90 1.47
C SER A 37 -22.54 4.73 2.43
N ASP A 38 -23.43 3.80 2.10
CA ASP A 38 -23.42 2.47 2.71
C ASP A 38 -22.05 1.81 2.51
N LYS A 39 -21.67 0.94 3.46
CA LYS A 39 -20.37 0.26 3.47
C LYS A 39 -20.14 -0.47 2.13
N PRO A 40 -19.07 -0.15 1.39
CA PRO A 40 -18.67 -0.97 0.26
C PRO A 40 -18.22 -2.34 0.78
N SER A 41 -18.73 -3.39 0.15
CA SER A 41 -18.45 -4.79 0.50
C SER A 41 -17.13 -5.27 -0.09
N THR A 42 -16.63 -4.57 -1.12
CA THR A 42 -15.35 -4.83 -1.81
C THR A 42 -14.78 -3.54 -2.40
N LEU A 43 -13.49 -3.51 -2.75
CA LEU A 43 -12.84 -2.37 -3.43
C LEU A 43 -13.53 -2.02 -4.78
N TRP A 44 -14.22 -2.98 -5.43
CA TRP A 44 -14.96 -2.78 -6.68
C TRP A 44 -16.16 -1.84 -6.59
N ASP A 45 -16.74 -1.69 -5.39
CA ASP A 45 -17.86 -0.78 -5.16
C ASP A 45 -17.45 0.71 -5.32
N ILE A 46 -16.13 0.97 -5.31
CA ILE A 46 -15.54 2.31 -5.37
C ILE A 46 -15.06 2.66 -6.79
N VAL A 47 -14.76 1.66 -7.64
CA VAL A 47 -14.08 1.86 -8.94
C VAL A 47 -15.03 1.77 -10.15
N SER A 48 -16.30 1.40 -9.98
CA SER A 48 -17.20 1.17 -11.13
C SER A 48 -17.79 2.48 -11.72
N PRO A 49 -17.53 2.85 -12.99
CA PRO A 49 -18.43 3.73 -13.71
C PRO A 49 -19.75 3.00 -14.03
N ALA A 50 -20.84 3.77 -14.17
CA ALA A 50 -22.22 3.27 -14.24
C ALA A 50 -22.41 2.05 -15.18
N LYS A 51 -23.01 0.99 -14.61
CA LYS A 51 -23.11 -0.38 -15.14
C LYS A 51 -24.04 -0.54 -16.36
N SER A 52 -23.66 -1.41 -17.28
CA SER A 52 -24.54 -2.00 -18.30
C SER A 52 -25.20 -3.29 -17.76
N PRO A 53 -26.50 -3.52 -17.98
CA PRO A 53 -27.27 -4.62 -17.38
C PRO A 53 -26.93 -6.03 -17.91
N PHE A 54 -25.98 -6.16 -18.84
CA PHE A 54 -25.55 -7.47 -19.37
C PHE A 54 -24.37 -8.08 -18.60
N ASP A 55 -23.63 -7.29 -17.81
CA ASP A 55 -22.47 -7.76 -17.06
C ASP A 55 -22.86 -8.47 -15.75
N ASP A 56 -24.07 -8.23 -15.23
CA ASP A 56 -24.53 -8.79 -13.94
C ASP A 56 -24.76 -10.32 -13.99
N LEU A 57 -25.26 -10.87 -15.10
CA LEU A 57 -25.66 -12.28 -15.12
C LEU A 57 -24.45 -13.24 -15.21
N PHE A 58 -23.42 -12.85 -15.96
CA PHE A 58 -22.17 -13.63 -16.06
C PHE A 58 -21.35 -13.57 -14.77
N ASN A 59 -21.35 -12.42 -14.08
CA ASN A 59 -20.64 -12.25 -12.81
C ASN A 59 -21.30 -13.03 -11.67
N ILE A 60 -22.64 -13.07 -11.60
CA ILE A 60 -23.37 -13.87 -10.60
C ILE A 60 -23.10 -15.37 -10.77
N LEU A 61 -23.06 -15.86 -12.01
CA LEU A 61 -22.81 -17.27 -12.30
C LEU A 61 -21.35 -17.69 -12.04
N ASN A 62 -20.37 -16.82 -12.32
CA ASN A 62 -18.96 -17.11 -12.07
C ASN A 62 -18.61 -17.07 -10.58
N ASN A 63 -19.24 -16.20 -9.79
CA ASN A 63 -19.02 -16.12 -8.34
C ASN A 63 -19.50 -17.37 -7.60
N ILE A 64 -20.66 -17.93 -7.95
CA ILE A 64 -21.18 -19.15 -7.27
C ILE A 64 -20.28 -20.38 -7.52
N VAL A 65 -19.59 -20.43 -8.66
CA VAL A 65 -18.69 -21.54 -9.01
C VAL A 65 -17.29 -21.33 -8.41
N ALA A 66 -16.76 -20.10 -8.41
CA ALA A 66 -15.46 -19.79 -7.83
C ALA A 66 -15.43 -20.00 -6.31
N THR A 67 -16.48 -19.55 -5.58
CA THR A 67 -16.57 -19.74 -4.12
C THR A 67 -16.67 -21.22 -3.73
N LYS A 68 -17.29 -22.07 -4.56
CA LYS A 68 -17.38 -23.51 -4.30
C LYS A 68 -16.07 -24.28 -4.56
N ILE A 69 -15.21 -23.79 -5.45
CA ILE A 69 -13.95 -24.49 -5.79
C ILE A 69 -12.86 -24.23 -4.75
N VAL A 70 -12.82 -23.02 -4.16
CA VAL A 70 -11.88 -22.68 -3.05
C VAL A 70 -12.11 -23.59 -1.83
N LEU A 71 -13.36 -23.90 -1.50
CA LEU A 71 -13.72 -24.81 -0.39
C LEU A 71 -13.29 -26.27 -0.61
N ILE A 72 -13.05 -26.71 -1.85
CA ILE A 72 -12.76 -28.12 -2.16
C ILE A 72 -11.24 -28.38 -2.25
N GLN A 73 -10.41 -27.36 -2.50
CA GLN A 73 -8.94 -27.52 -2.58
C GLN A 73 -8.21 -27.24 -1.25
N LEU A 74 -8.85 -26.65 -0.25
CA LEU A 74 -8.26 -26.31 1.06
C LEU A 74 -8.50 -27.35 2.16
N ASN A 75 -8.77 -28.61 1.81
CA ASN A 75 -9.06 -29.65 2.80
C ASN A 75 -7.83 -30.20 3.56
N ASN A 76 -6.75 -29.41 3.69
CA ASN A 76 -5.73 -29.62 4.71
C ASN A 76 -5.24 -28.25 5.21
N THR A 77 -5.76 -27.85 6.38
CA THR A 77 -5.31 -26.75 7.26
C THR A 77 -5.31 -25.33 6.68
N VAL A 78 -6.46 -24.65 6.69
CA VAL A 78 -6.74 -23.33 7.33
C VAL A 78 -8.24 -23.07 7.13
N SER A 79 -9.00 -22.94 8.22
CA SER A 79 -10.40 -22.51 8.19
C SER A 79 -10.45 -20.98 8.20
N ILE A 80 -10.60 -20.36 7.02
CA ILE A 80 -10.90 -18.93 6.93
C ILE A 80 -12.43 -18.80 7.05
N ASP A 81 -12.91 -18.74 8.28
CA ASP A 81 -14.31 -18.45 8.56
C ASP A 81 -14.54 -16.95 8.30
N ALA A 82 -15.32 -16.65 7.26
CA ALA A 82 -15.77 -15.31 6.94
C ALA A 82 -16.80 -14.84 7.98
N ASP A 83 -16.35 -14.39 9.15
CA ASP A 83 -17.18 -13.71 10.12
C ASP A 83 -16.39 -12.62 10.90
N SER A 84 -16.74 -11.35 10.63
CA SER A 84 -16.49 -10.14 11.44
C SER A 84 -15.16 -9.36 11.43
N GLY A 85 -14.23 -9.62 10.49
CA GLY A 85 -13.10 -8.73 10.22
C GLY A 85 -12.29 -9.24 9.03
N ALA A 86 -11.79 -8.37 8.18
CA ALA A 86 -10.93 -8.84 7.09
C ALA A 86 -9.61 -9.37 7.66
N ASP A 87 -9.43 -10.69 7.71
CA ASP A 87 -8.23 -11.37 8.23
C ASP A 87 -7.10 -11.32 7.18
N TYR A 88 -6.67 -10.11 6.83
CA TYR A 88 -5.57 -9.93 5.89
C TYR A 88 -4.21 -10.22 6.52
N GLU A 89 -4.10 -10.24 7.85
CA GLU A 89 -2.85 -10.63 8.53
C GLU A 89 -2.46 -12.07 8.21
N SER A 90 -3.42 -12.97 7.97
CA SER A 90 -3.16 -14.33 7.51
C SER A 90 -2.41 -14.40 6.16
N TYR A 91 -2.55 -13.38 5.31
CA TYR A 91 -1.87 -13.29 4.01
C TYR A 91 -0.38 -13.01 4.15
N LEU A 92 0.09 -12.51 5.30
CA LEU A 92 1.52 -12.34 5.57
C LEU A 92 2.25 -13.68 5.65
N GLN A 93 1.54 -14.81 5.80
CA GLN A 93 2.10 -16.16 5.91
C GLN A 93 3.25 -16.23 6.94
N PHE A 94 3.14 -15.52 8.06
CA PHE A 94 4.15 -15.51 9.10
C PHE A 94 3.68 -16.35 10.29
N PRO A 95 4.39 -17.41 10.71
CA PRO A 95 5.69 -17.89 10.20
C PRO A 95 5.58 -18.84 8.98
N ASN A 96 6.58 -18.81 8.10
CA ASN A 96 6.75 -19.72 6.96
C ASN A 96 8.25 -19.94 6.63
N SER A 97 8.68 -21.20 6.64
CA SER A 97 10.09 -21.56 6.48
C SER A 97 10.67 -21.28 5.08
N LYS A 98 9.85 -21.32 4.02
CA LYS A 98 10.29 -20.95 2.66
C LYS A 98 10.61 -19.46 2.58
N LEU A 99 9.74 -18.62 3.16
CA LEU A 99 9.92 -17.16 3.18
C LEU A 99 11.06 -16.76 4.11
N GLN A 100 11.23 -17.44 5.25
CA GLN A 100 12.40 -17.28 6.11
C GLN A 100 13.72 -17.60 5.41
N ALA A 101 13.77 -18.71 4.67
CA ALA A 101 14.95 -19.08 3.90
C ALA A 101 15.25 -18.03 2.83
N LEU A 102 14.23 -17.54 2.12
CA LEU A 102 14.39 -16.47 1.13
C LEU A 102 14.89 -15.16 1.76
N ALA A 103 14.25 -14.68 2.83
CA ALA A 103 14.66 -13.48 3.54
C ALA A 103 16.14 -13.55 3.96
N SER A 104 16.59 -14.71 4.45
CA SER A 104 17.98 -14.95 4.84
C SER A 104 18.99 -14.91 3.68
N THR A 105 18.53 -15.00 2.42
CA THR A 105 19.38 -14.78 1.24
C THR A 105 19.48 -13.31 0.83
N ILE A 106 18.53 -12.49 1.27
CA ILE A 106 18.41 -11.06 0.90
C ILE A 106 19.17 -10.20 1.90
N VAL A 107 19.09 -10.54 3.20
CA VAL A 107 19.63 -9.73 4.29
C VAL A 107 20.60 -10.52 5.17
N SER A 108 21.43 -9.81 5.93
CA SER A 108 22.23 -10.36 7.02
C SER A 108 21.49 -10.19 8.35
N PRO A 109 21.57 -11.14 9.30
CA PRO A 109 21.07 -10.94 10.67
C PRO A 109 21.70 -9.74 11.39
N SER A 110 22.87 -9.28 10.95
CA SER A 110 23.56 -8.11 11.50
C SER A 110 23.15 -6.78 10.86
N ASP A 111 22.30 -6.80 9.83
CA ASP A 111 21.78 -5.59 9.23
C ASP A 111 20.83 -4.89 10.22
N THR A 112 20.81 -3.56 10.19
CA THR A 112 19.76 -2.79 10.88
C THR A 112 18.43 -2.98 10.15
N ASP A 113 17.32 -2.64 10.79
CA ASP A 113 16.01 -2.80 10.17
C ASP A 113 15.86 -1.90 8.94
N ASP A 114 16.42 -0.69 8.96
CA ASP A 114 16.48 0.18 7.77
C ASP A 114 17.22 -0.50 6.60
N ALA A 115 18.34 -1.18 6.88
CA ALA A 115 19.11 -1.88 5.86
C ALA A 115 18.38 -3.12 5.34
N LYS A 116 17.69 -3.88 6.21
CA LYS A 116 16.86 -5.02 5.81
C LYS A 116 15.71 -4.56 4.90
N MET A 117 14.97 -3.53 5.30
CA MET A 117 13.83 -3.02 4.55
C MET A 117 14.23 -2.52 3.17
N TYR A 118 15.34 -1.78 3.07
CA TYR A 118 15.86 -1.36 1.78
C TYR A 118 16.19 -2.57 0.88
N LYS A 119 16.97 -3.53 1.38
CA LYS A 119 17.36 -4.71 0.58
C LYS A 119 16.16 -5.55 0.15
N ILE A 120 15.16 -5.70 1.01
CA ILE A 120 13.93 -6.45 0.72
C ILE A 120 13.11 -5.76 -0.36
N GLU A 121 12.86 -4.46 -0.22
CA GLU A 121 12.12 -3.69 -1.22
C GLU A 121 12.84 -3.75 -2.58
N GLN A 122 14.16 -3.49 -2.60
CA GLN A 122 14.94 -3.56 -3.83
C GLN A 122 14.98 -4.97 -4.42
N TRP A 123 14.98 -6.03 -3.59
CA TRP A 123 14.88 -7.39 -4.08
C TRP A 123 13.54 -7.62 -4.78
N VAL A 124 12.42 -7.19 -4.21
CA VAL A 124 11.09 -7.34 -4.81
C VAL A 124 11.02 -6.58 -6.14
N ILE A 125 11.42 -5.31 -6.18
CA ILE A 125 11.46 -4.47 -7.39
C ILE A 125 12.25 -5.15 -8.52
N ASN A 126 13.39 -5.79 -8.19
CA ASN A 126 14.29 -6.37 -9.18
C ASN A 126 13.94 -7.81 -9.58
N ASN A 127 13.10 -8.52 -8.81
CA ASN A 127 12.86 -9.96 -9.02
C ASN A 127 11.40 -10.31 -9.32
N ILE A 128 10.46 -9.40 -9.04
CA ILE A 128 9.03 -9.59 -9.32
C ILE A 128 8.64 -8.66 -10.47
N LYS A 129 7.96 -9.22 -11.47
CA LYS A 129 7.40 -8.45 -12.59
C LYS A 129 5.99 -7.99 -12.23
N TYR A 130 5.73 -6.69 -12.38
CA TYR A 130 4.35 -6.17 -12.26
C TYR A 130 3.46 -6.73 -13.38
N VAL A 131 2.39 -7.45 -13.00
CA VAL A 131 1.39 -8.03 -13.90
C VAL A 131 0.05 -8.00 -13.18
N SER A 132 -0.98 -7.42 -13.80
CA SER A 132 -2.32 -7.38 -13.22
C SER A 132 -2.95 -8.77 -13.10
N ASP A 133 -3.83 -8.96 -12.13
CA ASP A 133 -4.61 -10.19 -11.96
C ASP A 133 -5.36 -10.69 -13.20
N ILE A 134 -5.87 -9.77 -14.02
CA ILE A 134 -6.62 -10.16 -15.22
C ILE A 134 -5.71 -10.84 -16.25
N GLU A 135 -4.45 -10.37 -16.35
CA GLU A 135 -3.44 -10.96 -17.22
C GLU A 135 -2.90 -12.26 -16.61
N GLN A 136 -2.61 -12.28 -15.30
CA GLN A 136 -1.95 -13.40 -14.63
C GLN A 136 -2.89 -14.56 -14.29
N TYR A 137 -4.06 -14.25 -13.74
CA TYR A 137 -4.99 -15.24 -13.16
C TYR A 137 -6.36 -15.26 -13.84
N HIS A 138 -6.61 -14.36 -14.80
CA HIS A 138 -7.91 -14.17 -15.44
C HIS A 138 -9.03 -13.88 -14.42
N ARG A 139 -8.65 -13.15 -13.36
CA ARG A 139 -9.56 -12.65 -12.33
C ARG A 139 -9.56 -11.14 -12.38
N SER A 140 -10.66 -10.54 -11.98
CA SER A 140 -10.68 -9.08 -11.79
C SER A 140 -9.78 -8.68 -10.61
N GLU A 141 -9.77 -9.50 -9.56
CA GLU A 141 -9.00 -9.31 -8.33
C GLU A 141 -8.68 -10.67 -7.70
N LEU A 142 -7.44 -10.87 -7.27
CA LEU A 142 -6.92 -12.00 -6.52
C LEU A 142 -5.66 -11.59 -5.76
N TRP A 143 -5.82 -11.42 -4.45
CA TRP A 143 -4.68 -11.18 -3.57
C TRP A 143 -3.86 -12.46 -3.45
N ALA A 144 -2.71 -12.53 -4.13
CA ALA A 144 -1.86 -13.69 -4.11
C ALA A 144 -1.07 -13.74 -2.81
N LEU A 145 -0.88 -14.96 -2.30
CA LEU A 145 -0.04 -15.16 -1.12
C LEU A 145 1.43 -14.88 -1.47
N PRO A 146 2.27 -14.38 -0.54
CA PRO A 146 3.70 -14.16 -0.76
C PRO A 146 4.43 -15.34 -1.40
N THR A 147 4.11 -16.58 -1.01
CA THR A 147 4.68 -17.78 -1.65
C THR A 147 4.29 -17.91 -3.13
N MET A 148 3.06 -17.54 -3.50
CA MET A 148 2.59 -17.55 -4.90
C MET A 148 3.31 -16.48 -5.73
N THR A 149 3.48 -15.28 -5.17
CA THR A 149 4.22 -14.18 -5.82
C THR A 149 5.69 -14.56 -6.05
N VAL A 150 6.34 -15.19 -5.07
CA VAL A 150 7.73 -15.70 -5.22
C VAL A 150 7.82 -16.81 -6.27
N GLU A 151 6.89 -17.76 -6.28
CA GLU A 151 6.90 -18.90 -7.21
C GLU A 151 6.63 -18.46 -8.66
N SER A 152 5.69 -17.53 -8.86
CA SER A 152 5.33 -17.00 -10.18
C SER A 152 6.24 -15.89 -10.69
N LYS A 153 6.97 -15.23 -9.77
CA LYS A 153 7.75 -14.00 -10.01
C LYS A 153 6.94 -12.87 -10.62
N GLN A 154 5.63 -12.87 -10.38
CA GLN A 154 4.67 -11.91 -10.95
C GLN A 154 3.60 -11.57 -9.90
N GLY A 155 3.08 -10.36 -9.97
CA GLY A 155 1.96 -9.88 -9.18
C GLY A 155 1.71 -8.40 -9.43
N ASP A 156 0.70 -7.83 -8.80
CA ASP A 156 0.39 -6.40 -8.82
C ASP A 156 0.49 -5.78 -7.41
N CYS A 157 -0.17 -4.64 -7.18
CA CYS A 157 0.20 -3.74 -6.09
C CYS A 157 0.20 -4.44 -4.72
N GLU A 158 -0.84 -5.20 -4.40
CA GLU A 158 -0.99 -5.93 -3.15
C GLU A 158 -0.03 -7.11 -3.04
N ASP A 159 0.19 -7.85 -4.12
CA ASP A 159 1.04 -9.05 -4.11
C ASP A 159 2.46 -8.72 -3.64
N GLY A 160 3.05 -7.68 -4.23
CA GLY A 160 4.38 -7.25 -3.82
C GLY A 160 4.37 -6.52 -2.47
N ALA A 161 3.30 -5.80 -2.11
CA ALA A 161 3.20 -5.17 -0.80
C ALA A 161 3.19 -6.21 0.32
N PHE A 162 2.34 -7.24 0.23
CA PHE A 162 2.31 -8.36 1.18
C PHE A 162 3.62 -9.16 1.17
N LEU A 163 4.25 -9.33 0.01
CA LEU A 163 5.55 -9.98 -0.07
C LEU A 163 6.64 -9.19 0.68
N ILE A 164 6.71 -7.87 0.53
CA ILE A 164 7.67 -7.01 1.26
C ILE A 164 7.47 -7.17 2.77
N HIS A 165 6.23 -7.00 3.26
CA HIS A 165 5.94 -7.09 4.68
C HIS A 165 6.22 -8.49 5.22
N SER A 166 5.81 -9.54 4.50
CA SER A 166 6.11 -10.91 4.87
C SER A 166 7.62 -11.17 4.98
N LEU A 167 8.41 -10.79 3.98
CA LEU A 167 9.86 -10.95 4.00
C LEU A 167 10.50 -10.17 5.15
N ALA A 168 10.00 -8.98 5.48
CA ALA A 168 10.47 -8.17 6.60
C ALA A 168 10.26 -8.87 7.95
N LEU A 169 9.08 -9.43 8.20
CA LEU A 169 8.81 -10.21 9.41
C LEU A 169 9.73 -11.43 9.51
N HIS A 170 9.93 -12.12 8.39
CA HIS A 170 10.84 -13.27 8.31
C HIS A 170 12.33 -12.89 8.42
N ALA A 171 12.67 -11.62 8.17
CA ALA A 171 13.99 -11.03 8.36
C ALA A 171 14.19 -10.46 9.78
N ASP A 172 13.25 -10.68 10.69
CA ASP A 172 13.31 -10.18 12.06
C ASP A 172 13.36 -8.64 12.11
N VAL A 173 12.63 -7.96 11.22
CA VAL A 173 12.33 -6.52 11.35
C VAL A 173 11.24 -6.35 12.40
N ASP A 174 11.36 -5.34 13.24
CA ASP A 174 10.38 -5.06 14.29
C ASP A 174 8.95 -4.93 13.72
N PRO A 175 8.02 -5.83 14.11
CA PRO A 175 6.65 -5.83 13.58
C PRO A 175 5.87 -4.56 13.90
N GLU A 176 6.24 -3.80 14.95
CA GLU A 176 5.58 -2.54 15.28
C GLU A 176 5.89 -1.42 14.27
N ARG A 177 7.00 -1.57 13.54
CA ARG A 177 7.46 -0.65 12.49
C ARG A 177 6.90 -0.99 11.12
N LEU A 178 6.09 -2.04 10.98
CA LEU A 178 5.60 -2.55 9.69
C LEU A 178 4.09 -2.43 9.56
N ARG A 179 3.65 -1.94 8.39
CA ARG A 179 2.25 -1.92 7.99
C ARG A 179 2.11 -2.15 6.50
N THR A 180 1.10 -2.90 6.08
CA THR A 180 0.67 -2.94 4.67
C THR A 180 -0.69 -2.27 4.56
N TYR A 181 -0.81 -1.26 3.71
CA TYR A 181 -2.02 -0.49 3.52
C TYR A 181 -2.75 -0.94 2.25
N GLY A 182 -4.08 -0.90 2.31
CA GLY A 182 -4.95 -0.84 1.14
C GLY A 182 -5.69 0.49 1.16
N GLY A 183 -5.62 1.27 0.08
CA GLY A 183 -6.08 2.65 0.10
C GLY A 183 -6.28 3.27 -1.27
N ILE A 184 -6.29 4.61 -1.30
CA ILE A 184 -6.42 5.40 -2.52
C ILE A 184 -5.17 6.24 -2.73
N VAL A 185 -4.72 6.28 -3.97
CA VAL A 185 -3.59 7.08 -4.41
C VAL A 185 -3.96 7.94 -5.62
N VAL A 186 -3.19 8.98 -5.88
CA VAL A 186 -3.26 9.76 -7.11
C VAL A 186 -2.56 8.97 -8.21
N ILE A 187 -3.26 8.53 -9.26
CA ILE A 187 -2.64 7.88 -10.42
C ILE A 187 -2.44 8.90 -11.56
N GLN A 188 -1.25 8.90 -12.20
CA GLN A 188 -0.84 9.80 -13.31
C GLN A 188 -0.92 11.31 -13.00
N ASP A 189 0.19 12.06 -13.06
CA ASP A 189 0.29 13.54 -13.09
C ASP A 189 -0.72 14.40 -12.29
N GLY A 190 -1.36 13.86 -11.23
CA GLY A 190 -2.40 14.57 -10.47
C GLY A 190 -3.84 14.45 -10.99
N ALA A 191 -4.10 13.73 -12.08
CA ALA A 191 -5.38 13.84 -12.81
C ALA A 191 -6.44 12.79 -12.45
N SER A 192 -6.05 11.65 -11.85
CA SER A 192 -6.97 10.56 -11.50
C SER A 192 -6.63 9.97 -10.12
N ILE A 193 -7.59 9.25 -9.53
CA ILE A 193 -7.38 8.48 -8.29
C ILE A 193 -7.61 7.00 -8.57
N GLY A 194 -6.90 6.12 -7.87
CA GLY A 194 -7.02 4.66 -8.01
C GLY A 194 -6.85 3.95 -6.68
N GLY A 195 -7.38 2.74 -6.60
CA GLY A 195 -7.05 1.82 -5.50
C GLY A 195 -5.59 1.39 -5.59
N HIS A 196 -4.94 1.21 -4.45
CA HIS A 196 -3.54 0.79 -4.37
C HIS A 196 -3.25 0.09 -3.06
N ALA A 197 -2.25 -0.78 -3.08
CA ALA A 197 -1.66 -1.36 -1.89
C ALA A 197 -0.16 -1.09 -1.82
N TRP A 198 0.33 -0.81 -0.61
CA TRP A 198 1.73 -0.53 -0.36
C TRP A 198 2.16 -0.97 1.03
N THR A 199 3.44 -1.25 1.22
CA THR A 199 4.00 -1.41 2.56
C THR A 199 4.58 -0.09 3.04
N ALA A 200 4.34 0.26 4.30
CA ALA A 200 5.00 1.36 4.96
C ALA A 200 5.85 0.85 6.10
N TYR A 201 6.94 1.55 6.35
CA TYR A 201 7.90 1.23 7.37
C TYR A 201 8.24 2.46 8.19
N GLN A 202 8.27 2.32 9.51
CA GLN A 202 8.72 3.36 10.42
C GLN A 202 10.23 3.29 10.55
N ARG A 203 10.96 4.22 9.93
CA ARG A 203 12.44 4.15 9.85
C ARG A 203 13.12 4.47 11.17
N GLU A 204 14.31 3.91 11.39
CA GLU A 204 15.04 3.97 12.66
C GLU A 204 15.55 5.38 12.99
N ILE A 205 15.92 6.15 11.97
CA ILE A 205 16.61 7.43 12.15
C ILE A 205 15.75 8.52 12.84
N ASP A 206 14.45 8.55 12.57
CA ASP A 206 13.54 9.60 13.06
C ASP A 206 12.15 9.10 13.46
N ASN A 207 11.87 7.80 13.30
CA ASN A 207 10.56 7.18 13.52
C ASN A 207 9.45 7.75 12.62
N GLU A 208 9.79 8.33 11.48
CA GLU A 208 8.81 8.68 10.47
C GLU A 208 8.40 7.46 9.66
N TRP A 209 7.11 7.40 9.31
CA TRP A 209 6.62 6.38 8.39
C TRP A 209 7.01 6.77 6.97
N ILE A 210 7.59 5.85 6.22
CA ILE A 210 7.91 6.02 4.80
C ILE A 210 7.20 4.93 3.99
N VAL A 211 6.89 5.25 2.73
CA VAL A 211 6.31 4.27 1.81
C VAL A 211 7.40 3.47 1.10
N LEU A 212 7.18 2.16 1.04
CA LEU A 212 7.90 1.17 0.25
C LEU A 212 6.96 0.65 -0.83
N ASP A 213 6.90 1.37 -1.96
CA ASP A 213 6.06 1.02 -3.11
C ASP A 213 6.93 0.38 -4.19
N TRP A 214 6.57 -0.84 -4.55
CA TRP A 214 7.27 -1.65 -5.53
C TRP A 214 6.75 -1.48 -6.96
N SER A 215 5.66 -0.71 -7.13
CA SER A 215 4.85 -0.69 -8.35
C SER A 215 4.70 0.69 -8.97
N TYR A 216 3.97 1.63 -8.35
CA TYR A 216 3.66 2.92 -9.00
C TYR A 216 4.78 3.95 -8.83
N TRP A 217 5.31 4.08 -7.62
CA TRP A 217 6.35 5.06 -7.29
C TRP A 217 7.58 4.40 -6.67
N VAL A 218 8.18 3.51 -7.45
CA VAL A 218 9.45 2.85 -7.11
C VAL A 218 10.53 3.88 -6.81
N LYS A 219 11.21 3.72 -5.67
CA LYS A 219 12.35 4.54 -5.25
C LYS A 219 13.58 3.66 -5.07
N ASP A 220 14.71 4.06 -5.64
CA ASP A 220 16.04 3.47 -5.39
C ASP A 220 16.84 4.27 -4.34
N SER A 221 16.35 5.46 -3.97
CA SER A 221 16.97 6.30 -2.94
C SER A 221 17.07 5.59 -1.57
N PRO A 222 18.13 5.86 -0.79
CA PRO A 222 18.27 5.39 0.59
C PRO A 222 17.05 5.77 1.45
N LEU A 223 16.64 4.91 2.39
CA LEU A 223 15.45 5.14 3.23
C LEU A 223 15.51 6.44 4.05
N ALA A 224 16.72 6.83 4.47
CA ALA A 224 16.96 8.06 5.23
C ALA A 224 16.67 9.34 4.42
N GLU A 225 16.68 9.27 3.10
CA GLU A 225 16.46 10.41 2.19
C GLU A 225 15.01 10.47 1.69
N ARG A 226 14.19 9.47 2.01
CA ARG A 226 12.81 9.41 1.52
C ARG A 226 11.91 10.40 2.24
N GLU A 227 11.01 11.01 1.49
CA GLU A 227 9.93 11.83 2.05
C GLU A 227 9.07 10.98 3.02
N PRO A 228 8.73 11.52 4.22
CA PRO A 228 7.74 10.91 5.10
C PRO A 228 6.41 10.69 4.38
N MET A 229 5.76 9.56 4.65
CA MET A 229 4.44 9.22 4.13
C MET A 229 3.38 10.28 4.46
N SER A 230 3.53 11.00 5.58
CA SER A 230 2.62 12.09 5.95
C SER A 230 2.72 13.33 5.05
N GLU A 231 3.86 13.48 4.36
CA GLU A 231 4.13 14.58 3.44
C GLU A 231 3.90 14.14 1.98
N ASP A 232 4.03 12.85 1.68
CA ASP A 232 3.85 12.30 0.33
C ASP A 232 2.39 12.34 -0.14
N LEU A 233 2.04 13.41 -0.85
CA LEU A 233 0.68 13.70 -1.33
C LEU A 233 0.12 12.68 -2.35
N LYS A 234 0.93 11.73 -2.83
CA LYS A 234 0.48 10.68 -3.75
C LYS A 234 -0.40 9.66 -3.04
N TYR A 235 -0.18 9.44 -1.75
CA TYR A 235 -0.94 8.52 -0.92
C TYR A 235 -2.02 9.32 -0.16
N ILE A 236 -3.26 9.17 -0.59
CA ILE A 236 -4.34 10.08 -0.19
C ILE A 236 -4.96 9.64 1.13
N ASP A 237 -5.34 8.36 1.20
CA ASP A 237 -6.10 7.79 2.31
C ASP A 237 -5.97 6.27 2.33
N ASP A 238 -6.32 5.68 3.46
CA ASP A 238 -6.31 4.24 3.69
C ASP A 238 -7.70 3.74 4.09
N TYR A 239 -8.07 2.58 3.56
CA TYR A 239 -9.27 1.85 4.00
C TYR A 239 -8.97 0.96 5.19
N PHE A 240 -7.76 0.41 5.21
CA PHE A 240 -7.22 -0.39 6.29
C PHE A 240 -5.70 -0.42 6.22
N PHE A 241 -5.11 -0.87 7.32
CA PHE A 241 -3.74 -1.39 7.31
C PHE A 241 -3.64 -2.70 8.06
N VAL A 242 -2.69 -3.52 7.63
CA VAL A 242 -2.36 -4.82 8.20
C VAL A 242 -1.09 -4.69 9.02
N GLN A 243 -1.15 -5.15 10.26
CA GLN A 243 -0.01 -5.40 11.15
C GLN A 243 0.26 -6.90 11.21
N ALA A 244 1.38 -7.30 11.81
CA ALA A 244 1.76 -8.71 11.95
C ALA A 244 0.70 -9.61 12.63
N THR A 245 -0.23 -9.04 13.41
CA THR A 245 -1.19 -9.80 14.22
C THR A 245 -2.64 -9.38 14.04
N LYS A 246 -2.92 -8.37 13.21
CA LYS A 246 -4.27 -7.87 13.01
C LYS A 246 -4.36 -6.97 11.79
N THR A 247 -5.56 -6.93 11.22
CA THR A 247 -6.00 -5.87 10.34
C THR A 247 -6.73 -4.79 11.12
N VAL A 248 -6.46 -3.53 10.80
CA VAL A 248 -7.14 -2.36 11.36
C VAL A 248 -7.88 -1.66 10.23
N GLU A 249 -9.21 -1.65 10.29
CA GLU A 249 -10.05 -0.86 9.39
C GLU A 249 -9.96 0.63 9.76
N THR A 250 -9.78 1.48 8.76
CA THR A 250 -9.51 2.91 8.90
C THR A 250 -10.30 3.79 7.91
N PRO A 251 -11.54 3.43 7.52
CA PRO A 251 -12.21 4.06 6.38
C PRO A 251 -12.29 5.57 6.55
N TYR A 252 -11.68 6.29 5.61
CA TYR A 252 -11.73 7.74 5.50
C TYR A 252 -11.15 8.51 6.69
N SER A 253 -10.16 7.93 7.39
CA SER A 253 -9.56 8.54 8.57
C SER A 253 -8.24 9.29 8.29
N ASN A 254 -7.77 9.30 7.05
CA ASN A 254 -6.55 9.99 6.61
C ASN A 254 -5.33 9.62 7.48
N ARG A 255 -5.21 8.34 7.86
CA ARG A 255 -4.13 7.88 8.75
C ARG A 255 -2.81 7.77 8.02
N VAL A 256 -2.81 7.79 6.69
CA VAL A 256 -1.61 8.07 5.89
C VAL A 256 -0.92 9.37 6.33
N ARG A 257 -1.69 10.44 6.57
CA ARG A 257 -1.14 11.74 7.03
C ARG A 257 -1.00 11.87 8.55
N PHE A 258 -1.62 10.97 9.31
CA PHE A 258 -1.63 10.99 10.78
C PHE A 258 -1.20 9.65 11.42
N ALA A 259 -0.28 8.91 10.80
CA ALA A 259 0.06 7.53 11.18
C ALA A 259 0.50 7.38 12.65
N ALA A 260 1.07 8.44 13.24
CA ALA A 260 1.49 8.53 14.63
C ALA A 260 0.35 8.44 15.67
N ILE A 261 -0.91 8.66 15.29
CA ILE A 261 -2.06 8.69 16.22
C ILE A 261 -2.52 7.27 16.64
N SER A 262 -1.97 6.21 16.03
CA SER A 262 -2.37 4.82 16.27
C SER A 262 -1.86 4.21 17.59
N SER A 263 -0.80 4.76 18.20
CA SER A 263 -0.20 4.19 19.44
C SER A 263 -0.70 4.85 20.73
N SER A 264 -1.33 6.02 20.66
CA SER A 264 -1.59 6.87 21.85
C SER A 264 -3.05 6.91 22.32
N PHE A 265 -4.01 6.34 21.57
CA PHE A 265 -5.44 6.51 21.89
C PHE A 265 -6.07 5.40 22.75
N PHE A 266 -5.30 4.40 23.20
CA PHE A 266 -5.79 3.35 24.11
C PHE A 266 -5.43 3.55 25.59
N LEU A 267 -4.89 4.72 25.97
CA LEU A 267 -4.71 5.05 27.38
C LEU A 267 -5.86 5.93 27.90
N ASN A 268 -6.70 5.29 28.73
CA ASN A 268 -7.63 5.87 29.69
C ASN A 268 -8.84 6.66 29.17
N THR A 269 -9.99 5.97 29.13
CA THR A 269 -11.24 6.55 29.65
C THR A 269 -11.85 5.61 30.69
N THR A 270 -11.29 5.65 31.90
CA THR A 270 -12.10 5.44 33.11
C THR A 270 -12.19 6.78 33.84
N ALA A 271 -13.39 7.33 33.83
CA ALA A 271 -13.88 8.32 34.78
C ALA A 271 -15.38 8.05 34.97
#